data_AF-A0A2N3BXQ6-F1
#
_entry.id   AF-A0A2N3BXQ6-F1
#
_cell.length_a   1.000
_cell.length_b   1.000
_cell.length_c   1.000
_cell.angle_alpha   90.00
_cell.angle_beta   90.00
_cell.angle_gamma   90.00
#
_symmetry.space_group_name_H-M   'P 1'
#
loop_
_entity.id
_entity.type
_entity.pdbx_description
1 polymer ?
#
loop_
_entity_poly.entity_id
_entity_poly.type
_entity_poly.pdbx_seq_one_letter_code
_entity_poly.pdbx_strand_id
1 'polypeptide(L)'
;MIDLNHGSGCLYDHATPPATIASAVSAAIDLALVARNRSERPRTYVSSSGLGRDCLRQIQYDFLAVPKDEDQEFAPKTLRIFEAGHRGEDIVAGWL
;
A
#
# COMPACT_ATOMS: atom_id res chain seq x y z
N MET A 1 -36.29 5.52 22.40
CA MET A 1 -35.26 5.13 21.40
C MET A 1 -36.01 4.91 20.11
N ILE A 2 -35.80 5.77 19.11
CA ILE A 2 -36.53 5.71 17.83
C ILE A 2 -35.83 4.68 16.95
N ASP A 3 -36.55 3.64 16.56
CA ASP A 3 -36.08 2.69 15.55
C ASP A 3 -36.34 3.27 14.16
N LEU A 4 -35.27 3.77 13.54
CA LEU A 4 -35.30 4.36 12.20
C LEU A 4 -35.30 3.29 11.08
N ASN A 5 -35.20 2.00 11.41
CA ASN A 5 -35.07 0.92 10.44
C ASN A 5 -36.29 -0.01 10.36
N HIS A 6 -37.41 0.37 10.98
CA HIS A 6 -38.65 -0.41 10.91
C HIS A 6 -39.13 -0.55 9.45
N GLY A 7 -39.22 -1.79 8.97
CA GLY A 7 -39.65 -2.11 7.59
C GLY A 7 -38.54 -2.10 6.54
N SER A 8 -37.28 -1.79 6.89
CA SER A 8 -36.16 -1.78 5.94
C SER A 8 -35.68 -3.19 5.55
N GLY A 9 -35.95 -4.21 6.39
CA GLY A 9 -35.37 -5.55 6.22
C GLY A 9 -33.88 -5.63 6.58
N CYS A 10 -33.29 -4.53 7.04
CA CYS A 10 -31.91 -4.46 7.52
C CYS A 10 -31.79 -5.20 8.86
N LEU A 11 -31.06 -6.31 8.87
CA LEU A 11 -30.69 -7.04 10.08
C LEU A 11 -29.31 -6.54 10.53
N TYR A 12 -29.26 -5.90 11.69
CA TYR A 12 -28.05 -5.27 12.23
C TYR A 12 -26.91 -6.24 12.56
N ASP A 13 -27.12 -7.56 12.48
CA ASP A 13 -26.18 -8.52 13.08
C ASP A 13 -25.85 -9.77 12.25
N HIS A 14 -26.21 -9.88 10.97
CA HIS A 14 -25.77 -11.07 10.21
C HIS A 14 -25.41 -10.81 8.73
N ALA A 15 -24.09 -10.79 8.49
CA ALA A 15 -23.33 -11.60 7.53
C ALA A 15 -22.05 -10.84 7.14
N THR A 16 -20.91 -11.53 7.03
CA THR A 16 -19.78 -10.98 6.26
C THR A 16 -20.33 -10.58 4.89
N PRO A 17 -20.27 -9.29 4.49
CA PRO A 17 -20.86 -8.86 3.24
C PRO A 17 -20.25 -9.69 2.11
N PRO A 18 -21.04 -10.14 1.11
CA PRO A 18 -20.47 -10.76 -0.08
C PRO A 18 -19.42 -9.82 -0.65
N ALA A 19 -18.35 -10.37 -1.25
CA ALA A 19 -17.26 -9.60 -1.82
C ALA A 19 -17.83 -8.46 -2.67
N THR A 20 -17.78 -7.25 -2.12
CA THR A 20 -18.38 -6.09 -2.76
C THR A 20 -17.53 -5.72 -3.96
N ILE A 21 -18.11 -4.99 -4.91
CA ILE A 21 -17.34 -4.39 -6.01
C ILE A 21 -16.14 -3.62 -5.45
N ALA A 22 -16.30 -2.92 -4.32
CA ALA A 22 -15.20 -2.23 -3.65
C ALA A 22 -14.07 -3.18 -3.20
N SER A 23 -14.39 -4.36 -2.67
CA SER A 23 -13.38 -5.36 -2.29
C SER A 23 -12.67 -5.96 -3.51
N ALA A 24 -13.40 -6.22 -4.60
CA ALA A 24 -12.82 -6.74 -5.84
C ALA A 24 -11.89 -5.71 -6.50
N VAL A 25 -12.32 -4.45 -6.56
CA VAL A 25 -11.50 -3.33 -7.05
C VAL A 25 -10.26 -3.15 -6.17
N SER A 26 -10.42 -3.19 -4.85
CA SER A 26 -9.29 -3.11 -3.91
C SER A 26 -8.26 -4.21 -4.17
N ALA A 27 -8.71 -5.46 -4.32
CA ALA A 27 -7.83 -6.58 -4.61
C ALA A 27 -7.11 -6.42 -5.95
N ALA A 28 -7.81 -5.95 -6.99
CA ALA A 28 -7.20 -5.67 -8.30
C ALA A 28 -6.10 -4.59 -8.21
N ILE A 29 -6.34 -3.52 -7.45
CA ILE A 29 -5.35 -2.47 -7.19
C ILE A 29 -4.14 -3.04 -6.46
N ASP A 30 -4.35 -3.86 -5.42
CA ASP A 30 -3.26 -4.46 -4.64
C ASP A 30 -2.36 -5.35 -5.50
N LEU A 31 -2.97 -6.21 -6.34
CA LEU A 31 -2.24 -7.05 -7.28
C LEU A 31 -1.41 -6.22 -8.26
N ALA A 32 -2.00 -5.16 -8.82
CA ALA A 32 -1.30 -4.28 -9.76
C ALA A 32 -0.13 -3.55 -9.10
N LEU A 33 -0.30 -3.04 -7.88
CA LEU A 33 0.76 -2.36 -7.13
C LEU A 33 1.91 -3.29 -6.77
N VAL A 34 1.61 -4.53 -6.32
CA VAL A 34 2.64 -5.54 -6.04
C VAL A 34 3.41 -5.91 -7.31
N ALA A 35 2.70 -6.15 -8.42
CA ALA A 35 3.33 -6.46 -9.70
C ALA A 35 4.26 -5.32 -10.17
N ARG A 36 3.79 -4.07 -10.07
CA ARG A 36 4.60 -2.90 -10.43
C ARG A 36 5.83 -2.78 -9.52
N ASN A 37 5.67 -2.87 -8.20
CA ASN A 37 6.79 -2.82 -7.25
C ASN A 37 7.86 -3.89 -7.55
N ARG A 38 7.44 -5.11 -7.92
CA ARG A 38 8.37 -6.19 -8.29
C ARG A 38 9.09 -5.95 -9.62
N SER A 39 8.50 -5.16 -10.51
CA SER A 39 9.10 -4.79 -11.80
C SER A 39 10.04 -3.59 -11.73
N GLU A 40 10.03 -2.84 -10.63
CA GLU A 40 10.90 -1.68 -10.45
C GLU A 40 12.36 -2.10 -10.44
N ARG A 41 13.19 -1.37 -11.20
CA ARG A 41 14.63 -1.63 -11.22
C ARG A 41 15.21 -1.29 -9.85
N PRO A 42 16.03 -2.18 -9.25
CA PRO A 42 16.69 -1.87 -7.99
C PRO A 42 17.55 -0.61 -8.10
N ARG A 43 17.47 0.25 -7.08
CA ARG A 43 18.26 1.47 -6.98
C ARG A 43 19.73 1.11 -6.78
N THR A 44 20.62 1.79 -7.50
CA THR A 44 22.08 1.63 -7.40
C THR A 44 22.73 2.78 -6.63
N TYR A 45 21.97 3.38 -5.70
CA TYR A 45 22.38 4.53 -4.91
C TYR A 45 21.72 4.48 -3.53
N VAL A 46 22.33 5.14 -2.55
CA VAL A 46 21.77 5.26 -1.19
C VAL A 46 20.60 6.23 -1.22
N SER A 47 19.42 5.79 -0.77
CA SER A 47 18.25 6.66 -0.73
C SER A 47 18.44 7.78 0.29
N SER A 48 17.89 8.97 0.00
CA SER A 48 17.87 10.10 0.93
C SER A 48 17.20 9.72 2.26
N SER A 49 16.11 8.96 2.21
CA SER A 49 15.41 8.41 3.39
C SER A 49 16.22 7.38 4.18
N GLY A 50 17.28 6.81 3.59
CA GLY A 50 18.17 5.87 4.25
C GLY A 50 19.34 6.56 4.97
N LEU A 51 19.59 7.83 4.68
CA LEU A 51 20.66 8.60 5.33
C LEU A 51 20.33 8.77 6.81
N GLY A 52 21.30 8.48 7.67
CA GLY A 52 21.16 8.61 9.12
C GLY A 52 20.42 7.47 9.82
N ARG A 53 20.09 6.35 9.14
CA ARG A 53 19.67 5.14 9.85
C ARG A 53 20.82 4.66 10.76
N ASP A 54 20.47 4.28 11.99
CA ASP A 54 21.44 3.77 12.97
C ASP A 54 22.12 2.47 12.51
N CYS A 55 21.41 1.64 11.73
CA CYS A 55 21.94 0.38 11.21
C CYS A 55 22.57 0.56 9.82
N LEU A 56 23.90 0.71 9.78
CA LEU A 56 24.65 0.80 8.51
C LEU A 56 24.50 -0.45 7.62
N ARG A 57 24.31 -1.63 8.22
CA ARG A 57 24.11 -2.88 7.47
C ARG A 57 22.79 -2.90 6.71
N GLN A 58 21.75 -2.27 7.26
CA GLN A 58 20.48 -2.10 6.57
C GLN A 58 20.65 -1.23 5.31
N ILE A 59 21.42 -0.13 5.41
CA ILE A 59 21.74 0.72 4.27
C ILE A 59 22.50 -0.07 3.19
N GLN A 60 23.46 -0.91 3.58
CA GLN A 60 24.19 -1.78 2.65
C GLN A 60 23.26 -2.77 1.93
N TYR A 61 22.32 -3.40 2.64
CA TYR A 61 21.37 -4.32 2.02
C TYR A 61 20.45 -3.63 1.02
N ASP A 62 19.97 -2.43 1.35
CA ASP A 62 19.15 -1.63 0.44
C ASP A 62 19.96 -1.20 -0.80
N PHE A 63 21.22 -0.79 -0.64
CA PHE A 63 22.10 -0.38 -1.75
C PHE A 63 22.49 -1.55 -2.68
N LEU A 64 22.78 -2.71 -2.09
CA LEU A 64 23.14 -3.92 -2.83
C LEU A 64 21.93 -4.66 -3.40
N ALA A 65 20.72 -4.16 -3.14
CA ALA A 65 19.46 -4.80 -3.54
C ALA A 65 19.40 -6.28 -3.12
N VAL A 66 19.86 -6.58 -1.89
CA VAL A 66 19.80 -7.93 -1.34
C VAL A 66 18.33 -8.36 -1.29
N PRO A 67 17.98 -9.58 -1.74
CA PRO A 67 16.62 -10.10 -1.61
C PRO A 67 16.11 -9.96 -0.18
N LYS A 68 14.85 -9.55 -0.03
CA LYS A 68 14.20 -9.51 1.29
C LYS A 68 14.02 -10.93 1.80
N ASP A 69 14.00 -11.07 3.12
CA ASP A 69 13.65 -12.36 3.74
C ASP A 69 12.20 -12.73 3.38
N GLU A 70 11.87 -14.01 3.52
CA GLU A 70 10.51 -14.50 3.27
C GLU A 70 9.48 -13.68 4.06
N ASP A 71 8.39 -13.31 3.39
CA ASP A 71 7.31 -12.48 3.92
C ASP A 71 7.70 -11.06 4.41
N GLN A 72 8.92 -10.59 4.11
CA GLN A 72 9.37 -9.21 4.41
C GLN A 72 9.20 -8.24 3.24
N GLU A 73 8.47 -8.64 2.20
CA GLU A 73 8.05 -7.75 1.13
C GLU A 73 7.04 -6.71 1.62
N PHE A 74 6.92 -5.59 0.91
CA PHE A 74 5.93 -4.57 1.27
C PHE A 74 4.50 -5.13 1.20
N ALA A 75 3.78 -5.03 2.31
CA ALA A 75 2.35 -5.31 2.32
C ALA A 75 1.61 -4.41 1.30
N PRO A 76 0.55 -4.91 0.64
CA PRO A 76 -0.18 -4.13 -0.37
C PRO A 76 -0.69 -2.77 0.14
N LYS A 77 -1.12 -2.72 1.41
CA LYS A 77 -1.53 -1.48 2.07
C LYS A 77 -0.40 -0.43 2.11
N THR A 78 0.85 -0.85 2.34
CA THR A 78 2.02 0.04 2.32
C THR A 78 2.27 0.57 0.91
N LEU A 79 2.14 -0.28 -0.11
CA LEU A 79 2.28 0.15 -1.50
C LEU A 79 1.21 1.16 -1.93
N ARG A 80 -0.01 1.07 -1.39
CA ARG A 80 -1.04 2.10 -1.61
C ARG A 80 -0.65 3.45 -1.01
N ILE A 81 -0.01 3.48 0.16
CA ILE A 81 0.47 4.71 0.78
C ILE A 81 1.54 5.36 -0.10
N PHE A 82 2.49 4.57 -0.62
CA PHE A 82 3.50 5.07 -1.54
C PHE A 82 2.89 5.60 -2.84
N GLU A 83 1.92 4.88 -3.43
CA GLU A 83 1.21 5.37 -4.61
C GLU A 83 0.47 6.68 -4.34
N ALA A 84 -0.26 6.79 -3.22
CA ALA A 84 -0.93 8.02 -2.84
C ALA A 84 0.07 9.19 -2.68
N GLY A 85 1.23 8.92 -2.08
CA GLY A 85 2.34 9.88 -1.97
C GLY A 85 2.82 10.38 -3.33
N HIS A 86 3.17 9.47 -4.24
CA HIS A 86 3.63 9.83 -5.59
C HIS A 86 2.59 10.67 -6.35
N ARG A 87 1.30 10.29 -6.29
CA ARG A 87 0.23 11.09 -6.91
C ARG A 87 0.09 12.48 -6.30
N GLY A 88 0.26 12.58 -4.99
CA GLY A 88 0.26 13.87 -4.29
C GLY A 88 1.44 14.75 -4.73
N GLU A 89 2.64 14.18 -4.82
CA GLU A 89 3.83 14.87 -5.30
C GLU A 89 3.65 15.40 -6.73
N ASP A 90 3.11 14.60 -7.65
CA ASP A 90 2.81 15.01 -9.02
C ASP A 90 1.86 16.23 -9.06
N ILE A 91 0.81 16.20 -8.25
CA ILE A 91 -0.19 17.28 -8.18
C ILE A 91 0.46 18.57 -7.64
N VAL A 92 1.21 18.46 -6.54
CA VAL A 92 1.86 19.63 -5.91
C VAL A 92 2.92 20.21 -6.84
N ALA A 93 3.71 19.37 -7.49
CA ALA A 93 4.72 19.81 -8.46
C ALA A 93 4.10 20.56 -9.65
N GLY A 94 2.91 20.17 -10.10
CA GLY A 94 2.18 20.90 -11.15
C GLY A 94 1.52 22.19 -10.69
N TRP A 95 1.32 22.38 -9.37
CA TRP A 95 0.76 23.59 -8.79
C TRP A 95 1.81 24.67 -8.50
N LEU A 96 3.03 24.27 -8.13
CA LEU A 96 4.18 25.16 -7.91
C LEU A 96 4.74 25.73 -9.22
#